data_AF-A0A931HVN6-F1
#
_entry.id   AF-A0A931HVN6-F1
#
_cell.length_a   1.000
_cell.length_b   1.000
_cell.length_c   1.000
_cell.angle_alpha   90.00
_cell.angle_beta   90.00
_cell.angle_gamma   90.00
#
_symmetry.space_group_name_H-M   'P 1'
#
loop_
_entity.id
_entity.type
_entity.pdbx_description
1 polymer ?
#
loop_
_entity_poly.entity_id
_entity_poly.type
_entity_poly.pdbx_seq_one_letter_code
_entity_poly.pdbx_strand_id
1 'polypeptide(L)'
;MSEKEIKKFLNESFSEGVYYRELRLSKGEVDALRELYPSAKVKKTTEVNDAQSKAWYEINLMPVQENIDHIDSVRKENLRLKRELKILKNQ
;
A
#
# COMPACT_ATOMS: atom_id res chain seq x y z
N MET A 1 -11.91 14.41 16.60
CA MET A 1 -10.63 13.93 17.15
C MET A 1 -9.62 15.05 17.01
N SER A 2 -8.89 15.36 18.07
CA SER A 2 -7.79 16.33 18.06
C SER A 2 -6.51 15.71 17.48
N GLU A 3 -5.56 16.56 17.11
CA GLU A 3 -4.26 16.14 16.56
C GLU A 3 -3.47 15.21 17.51
N LYS A 4 -3.56 15.46 18.82
CA LYS A 4 -2.89 14.61 19.83
C LYS A 4 -3.53 13.24 19.92
N GLU A 5 -4.86 13.17 19.86
CA GLU A 5 -5.61 11.92 19.90
C GLU A 5 -5.33 11.07 18.68
N ILE A 6 -5.26 11.65 17.47
CA ILE A 6 -4.94 10.89 16.26
C ILE A 6 -3.49 10.38 16.27
N LYS A 7 -2.52 11.20 16.70
CA LYS A 7 -1.11 10.74 16.81
C LYS A 7 -0.97 9.59 17.79
N LYS A 8 -1.64 9.67 18.95
CA LYS A 8 -1.67 8.57 19.91
C LYS A 8 -2.29 7.31 19.31
N PHE A 9 -3.47 7.44 18.70
CA PHE A 9 -4.15 6.33 18.04
C PHE A 9 -3.28 5.66 16.97
N LEU A 10 -2.59 6.45 16.12
CA LEU A 10 -1.72 5.92 15.08
C LEU A 10 -0.51 5.18 15.66
N ASN A 11 0.15 5.74 16.68
CA ASN A 11 1.26 5.07 17.35
C ASN A 11 0.84 3.75 18.01
N GLU A 12 -0.33 3.72 18.66
CA GLU A 12 -0.88 2.49 19.24
C GLU A 12 -1.32 1.48 18.15
N SER A 13 -1.75 1.97 16.99
CA SER A 13 -2.15 1.11 15.87
C SER A 13 -0.97 0.39 15.22
N PHE A 14 0.24 0.93 15.32
CA PHE A 14 1.46 0.34 14.74
C PHE A 14 2.53 0.02 15.80
N SER A 15 2.11 -0.19 17.05
CA SER A 15 3.00 -0.65 18.11
C SER A 15 3.36 -2.12 17.93
N GLU A 16 4.31 -2.61 18.73
CA GLU A 16 4.65 -4.05 18.84
C GLU A 16 5.12 -4.70 17.52
N GLY A 17 5.74 -3.92 16.63
CA GLY A 17 6.25 -4.43 15.36
C GLY A 17 5.16 -4.68 14.31
N VAL A 18 3.97 -4.11 14.48
CA VAL A 18 2.93 -4.13 13.45
C VAL A 18 3.23 -3.05 12.42
N TYR A 19 3.52 -3.45 11.19
CA TYR A 19 3.78 -2.52 10.07
C TYR A 19 2.66 -2.50 9.03
N TYR A 20 1.72 -3.44 9.08
CA TYR A 20 0.59 -3.51 8.17
C TYR A 20 -0.73 -3.52 8.95
N ARG A 21 -1.66 -2.62 8.59
CA ARG A 21 -2.96 -2.55 9.25
C ARG A 21 -4.03 -1.93 8.37
N GLU A 22 -5.27 -2.40 8.53
CA GLU A 22 -6.44 -1.73 7.99
C GLU A 22 -7.04 -0.78 9.03
N LEU A 23 -7.19 0.49 8.67
CA LEU A 23 -7.77 1.52 9.54
C LEU A 23 -8.92 2.27 8.83
N ARG A 24 -9.94 2.65 9.61
CA ARG A 24 -11.04 3.49 9.14
C ARG A 24 -10.75 4.95 9.47
N LEU A 25 -10.38 5.71 8.43
CA LEU A 25 -9.87 7.06 8.56
C LEU A 25 -10.68 8.03 7.70
N SER A 26 -10.78 9.26 8.15
CA SER A 26 -11.17 10.41 7.34
C SER A 26 -9.97 10.92 6.54
N LYS A 27 -10.20 11.78 5.55
CA LYS A 27 -9.13 12.37 4.75
C LYS A 27 -8.08 13.10 5.61
N GLY A 28 -8.50 13.92 6.57
CA GLY A 28 -7.57 14.62 7.46
C GLY A 28 -6.76 13.69 8.37
N GLU A 29 -7.33 12.56 8.79
CA GLU A 29 -6.60 11.54 9.55
C GLU A 29 -5.57 10.80 8.67
N VAL A 30 -5.87 10.61 7.37
CA VAL A 30 -4.89 10.08 6.39
C VAL A 30 -3.76 11.07 6.15
N ASP A 31 -4.05 12.36 6.09
CA ASP A 31 -3.03 13.40 5.94
C ASP A 31 -2.09 13.41 7.15
N ALA A 32 -2.62 13.37 8.38
CA ALA A 32 -1.83 13.23 9.60
C ALA A 32 -1.00 11.94 9.64
N LEU A 33 -1.51 10.84 9.11
CA LEU A 33 -0.77 9.58 8.97
C LEU A 33 0.43 9.72 8.04
N ARG A 34 0.26 10.40 6.90
CA ARG A 34 1.34 10.65 5.93
C ARG A 34 2.41 11.60 6.48
N GLU A 35 2.03 12.55 7.32
CA GLU A 35 3.00 13.38 8.04
C GLU A 35 3.81 12.57 9.06
N LEU A 36 3.15 11.67 9.80
CA LEU A 36 3.81 10.84 10.83
C LEU A 36 4.65 9.71 10.23
N TYR A 37 4.21 9.12 9.12
CA TYR A 37 4.89 8.03 8.42
C TYR A 37 5.01 8.34 6.92
N PRO A 38 5.98 9.19 6.50
CA PRO A 38 6.09 9.65 5.12
C PRO A 38 6.32 8.55 4.08
N SER A 39 6.92 7.43 4.51
CA SER A 39 7.19 6.27 3.64
C SER A 39 6.03 5.27 3.55
N ALA A 40 4.92 5.51 4.26
CA ALA A 40 3.82 4.56 4.30
C ALA A 40 3.10 4.45 2.95
N LYS A 41 2.85 3.23 2.49
CA LYS A 41 1.94 2.95 1.37
C LYS A 41 0.51 2.90 1.93
N VAL A 42 -0.35 3.79 1.44
CA VAL A 42 -1.75 3.91 1.88
C VAL A 42 -2.67 3.67 0.69
N LYS A 43 -3.52 2.66 0.77
CA LYS A 43 -4.47 2.26 -0.30
C LYS A 43 -5.88 2.26 0.25
N LYS A 44 -6.78 3.05 -0.37
CA LYS A 44 -8.21 3.03 -0.03
C LYS A 44 -8.82 1.70 -0.50
N THR A 45 -9.60 1.03 0.34
CA THR A 45 -10.24 -0.25 0.00
C THR A 45 -11.75 -0.17 -0.19
N THR A 46 -12.39 0.89 0.31
CA THR A 46 -13.83 1.12 0.10
C THR A 46 -14.10 2.37 -0.75
N GLU A 47 -14.96 2.23 -1.76
CA GLU A 47 -15.36 3.35 -2.61
C GLU A 47 -16.32 4.30 -1.89
N VAL A 48 -17.20 3.75 -1.04
CA VAL A 48 -18.23 4.50 -0.33
C VAL A 48 -17.66 5.16 0.92
N ASN A 49 -17.80 6.47 1.00
CA ASN A 49 -17.65 7.18 2.26
C ASN A 49 -18.95 7.04 3.05
N ASP A 50 -18.86 6.65 4.31
CA ASP A 50 -20.03 6.61 5.19
C ASP A 50 -20.51 8.03 5.57
N ALA A 51 -21.59 8.10 6.37
CA ALA A 51 -22.16 9.36 6.87
C ALA A 51 -21.16 10.23 7.68
N GLN A 52 -20.03 9.67 8.12
CA GLN A 52 -18.96 10.36 8.85
C GLN A 52 -17.78 10.72 7.95
N SER A 53 -17.91 10.55 6.63
CA SER A 53 -16.86 10.81 5.64
C SER A 53 -15.57 10.01 5.90
N LYS A 54 -15.69 8.83 6.52
CA LYS A 54 -14.59 7.89 6.70
C LYS A 54 -14.64 6.77 5.65
N ALA A 55 -13.48 6.19 5.40
CA ALA A 55 -13.33 5.01 4.55
C ALA A 55 -12.26 4.08 5.13
N TRP A 56 -12.25 2.83 4.65
CA TRP A 56 -11.21 1.87 4.99
C TRP A 56 -9.96 2.06 4.12
N TYR A 57 -8.81 1.95 4.77
CA TYR A 57 -7.50 2.05 4.15
C TYR A 57 -6.61 0.91 4.63
N GLU A 58 -5.97 0.23 3.68
CA GLU A 58 -4.79 -0.59 3.93
C GLU A 58 -3.57 0.31 4.05
N ILE A 59 -2.83 0.17 5.15
CA ILE A 59 -1.63 0.95 5.43
C ILE A 59 -0.46 -0.02 5.64
N ASN A 60 0.64 0.21 4.93
CA ASN A 60 1.90 -0.47 5.11
C ASN A 60 3.02 0.54 5.42
N LEU A 61 3.59 0.49 6.62
CA LEU A 61 4.70 1.35 7.06
C LEU A 61 6.07 0.88 6.55
N MET A 62 6.18 -0.38 6.12
CA MET A 62 7.38 -0.94 5.49
C MET A 62 6.99 -1.53 4.14
N PRO A 63 6.61 -0.69 3.16
CA PRO A 63 6.43 -1.19 1.82
C PRO A 63 7.78 -1.74 1.37
N VAL A 64 7.82 -3.03 1.02
CA VAL A 64 8.94 -3.56 0.25
C VAL A 64 9.06 -2.62 -0.94
N GLN A 65 10.27 -2.09 -1.17
CA GLN A 65 10.56 -1.39 -2.40
C GLN A 65 10.27 -2.40 -3.51
N GLU A 66 9.04 -2.39 -4.03
CA GLU A 66 8.75 -3.02 -5.30
C GLU A 66 9.68 -2.27 -6.24
N ASN A 67 10.83 -2.86 -6.56
CA ASN A 67 11.60 -2.46 -7.72
C ASN A 67 10.69 -2.76 -8.90
N ILE A 68 9.71 -1.88 -9.13
CA ILE A 68 8.70 -1.99 -10.19
C ILE A 68 9.45 -2.15 -11.51
N ASP A 69 10.57 -1.45 -11.66
CA ASP A 69 11.51 -1.57 -12.77
C ASP A 69 12.08 -3.00 -12.95
N HIS A 70 12.41 -3.69 -11.84
CA HIS A 70 12.91 -5.07 -11.87
C HIS A 70 11.79 -6.08 -12.18
N ILE A 71 10.57 -5.84 -11.69
CA ILE A 71 9.43 -6.70 -11.99
C ILE A 71 9.06 -6.59 -13.47
N ASP A 72 9.04 -5.37 -14.01
CA ASP A 72 8.72 -5.13 -15.42
C ASP A 72 9.81 -5.63 -16.37
N SER A 73 11.09 -5.57 -15.98
CA SER A 73 12.17 -6.19 -16.75
C SER A 73 12.04 -7.72 -16.80
N VAL A 74 11.76 -8.37 -15.67
CA VAL A 74 11.53 -9.82 -15.60
C VAL A 74 10.29 -10.24 -16.41
N ARG A 75 9.22 -9.44 -16.40
CA ARG A 75 8.01 -9.70 -17.21
C ARG A 75 8.29 -9.64 -18.70
N LYS A 76 9.03 -8.62 -19.15
CA LYS A 76 9.43 -8.48 -20.57
C LYS A 76 10.27 -9.66 -21.03
N GLU A 77 11.23 -10.07 -20.22
CA GLU A 77 12.10 -11.20 -20.53
C GLU A 77 11.34 -12.53 -20.60
N ASN A 78 10.41 -12.77 -19.67
CA ASN A 78 9.53 -13.95 -19.74
C ASN A 78 8.68 -13.97 -21.02
N LEU A 79 8.20 -12.82 -21.48
CA LEU A 79 7.45 -12.69 -22.73
C LEU A 79 8.34 -13.03 -23.94
N ARG A 80 9.60 -12.60 -23.94
CA ARG A 80 10.59 -12.94 -24.95
C ARG A 80 10.84 -14.45 -24.99
N LEU A 81 11.19 -15.04 -23.85
CA LEU A 81 11.48 -16.47 -23.72
C LEU A 81 10.29 -17.34 -24.14
N LYS A 82 9.06 -16.96 -23.79
CA LYS A 82 7.86 -17.69 -24.22
C LYS A 82 7.68 -17.71 -25.74
N ARG A 83 8.07 -16.63 -26.44
CA ARG A 83 8.02 -16.59 -27.92
C ARG A 83 9.10 -17.50 -28.51
N GLU A 84 10.31 -17.44 -27.99
CA GLU A 84 11.43 -18.29 -28.43
C GLU A 84 11.12 -19.78 -28.23
N LEU A 85 10.60 -20.16 -27.06
CA LEU A 85 10.18 -21.53 -26.77
C LEU A 85 9.06 -22.02 -27.70
N LYS A 86 8.13 -21.13 -28.08
CA LYS A 86 7.07 -21.49 -29.03
C LYS A 86 7.63 -21.76 -30.43
N ILE A 87 8.63 -20.99 -30.86
CA ILE A 87 9.31 -21.20 -32.14
C ILE A 87 10.06 -22.53 -32.11
N LEU A 88 10.83 -22.81 -31.06
CA LEU A 88 11.60 -24.05 -30.91
C LEU A 88 10.72 -25.30 -30.81
N LYS A 89 9.54 -25.21 -30.19
CA LYS A 89 8.59 -26.34 -30.10
C LYS A 89 7.89 -26.68 -31.42
N ASN A 90 7.91 -25.78 -32.39
CA ASN A 90 7.27 -25.94 -33.69
C ASN A 90 8.28 -26.29 -34.81
N GLN A 91 9.53 -26.57 -34.44
CA GLN A 91 10.54 -27.21 -35.28
C GLN A 91 10.53 -28.72 -35.01
#